data_AF-S8DGW7-F1
#
_entry.id   AF-S8DGW7-F1
#
_cell.length_a   1.000
_cell.length_b   1.000
_cell.length_c   1.000
_cell.angle_alpha   90.00
_cell.angle_beta   90.00
_cell.angle_gamma   90.00
#
_symmetry.space_group_name_H-M   'P 1'
#
loop_
_entity.id
_entity.type
_entity.pdbx_description
1 polymer ?
#
loop_
_entity_poly.entity_id
_entity_poly.type
_entity_poly.pdbx_seq_one_letter_code
_entity_poly.pdbx_strand_id
1 'polypeptide(L)'
;MGTTGSKLEKALGDQFPEGERYFGLENFGNTCYCNSVLQALYFCLPFREQLLEYYSSNKSSVDGEENLLTCLADLFVQVSMIVNFCFLMKL
;
A
#
# COMPACT_ATOMS: atom_id res chain seq x y z
N MET A 1 25.76 10.84 17.33
CA MET A 1 25.06 11.98 16.70
C MET A 1 24.86 11.65 15.22
N GLY A 2 23.62 11.69 14.72
CA GLY A 2 23.31 11.63 13.29
C GLY A 2 22.57 10.38 12.80
N THR A 3 21.39 10.08 13.34
CA THR A 3 20.40 9.27 12.62
C THR A 3 20.04 10.01 11.33
N THR A 4 20.52 9.52 10.19
CA THR A 4 20.11 10.05 8.88
C THR A 4 18.67 9.65 8.62
N GLY A 5 17.72 10.43 9.15
CA GLY A 5 16.32 10.27 8.81
C GLY A 5 16.11 10.38 7.30
N SER A 6 15.13 9.64 6.78
CA SER A 6 14.77 9.70 5.36
C SER A 6 14.45 11.14 4.96
N LYS A 7 14.61 11.49 3.67
CA LYS A 7 14.25 12.85 3.19
C LYS A 7 12.80 13.22 3.54
N LEU A 8 11.94 12.21 3.66
CA LEU A 8 10.56 12.34 4.08
C LEU A 8 10.44 12.71 5.57
N GLU A 9 11.07 11.96 6.47
CA GLU A 9 11.11 12.26 7.91
C GLU A 9 11.62 13.68 8.18
N LYS A 10 12.67 14.09 7.46
CA LYS A 10 13.20 15.45 7.55
C LYS A 10 12.24 16.54 7.05
N ALA A 11 11.41 16.21 6.06
CA ALA A 11 10.45 17.15 5.47
C ALA A 11 9.19 17.31 6.33
N LEU A 12 8.75 16.25 7.01
CA LEU A 12 7.59 16.26 7.89
C LEU A 12 7.91 16.70 9.33
N GLY A 13 9.14 16.46 9.82
CA GLY A 13 9.55 16.86 11.16
C GLY A 13 8.61 16.32 12.24
N ASP A 14 8.11 17.21 13.10
CA ASP A 14 7.18 16.88 14.19
C ASP A 14 5.81 16.37 13.70
N GLN A 15 5.48 16.53 12.41
CA GLN A 15 4.26 15.99 11.80
C GLN A 15 4.45 14.56 11.30
N PHE A 16 5.66 13.99 11.39
CA PHE A 16 5.88 12.61 10.98
C PHE A 16 5.23 11.69 12.02
N PRO A 17 4.21 10.88 11.64
CA PRO A 17 3.52 10.04 12.60
C PRO A 17 4.47 9.00 13.20
N GLU A 18 4.52 8.97 14.54
CA GLU A 18 5.37 8.04 15.27
C GLU A 18 4.90 6.60 15.05
N GLY A 19 5.82 5.73 14.63
CA GLY A 19 5.54 4.31 14.39
C GLY A 19 5.02 3.97 13.00
N GLU A 20 4.82 4.97 12.13
CA GLU A 20 4.50 4.73 10.73
C GLU A 20 5.76 4.62 9.88
N ARG A 21 5.70 3.81 8.81
CA ARG A 21 6.72 3.82 7.75
C ARG A 21 6.03 4.01 6.42
N TYR A 22 6.75 4.68 5.54
CA TYR A 22 6.27 5.03 4.22
C TYR A 22 7.17 4.35 3.19
N PHE A 23 6.57 3.67 2.22
CA PHE A 23 7.31 3.03 1.13
C PHE A 23 6.79 3.52 -0.24
N GLY A 24 7.63 3.41 -1.27
CA GLY A 24 7.22 3.62 -2.65
C GLY A 24 7.04 2.28 -3.37
N LEU A 25 6.25 2.28 -4.45
CA LEU A 25 6.23 1.16 -5.39
C LEU A 25 7.29 1.40 -6.48
N GLU A 26 8.09 0.39 -6.78
CA GLU A 26 9.10 0.44 -7.84
C GLU A 26 8.44 0.64 -9.22
N ASN A 27 9.05 1.45 -10.08
CA ASN A 27 8.55 1.72 -11.42
C ASN A 27 9.30 0.87 -12.44
N PHE A 28 8.62 -0.14 -12.99
CA PHE A 28 9.16 -1.03 -14.02
C PHE A 28 8.92 -0.52 -15.45
N GLY A 29 9.25 0.76 -15.70
CA GLY A 29 9.12 1.40 -17.01
C GLY A 29 7.68 1.77 -17.37
N ASN A 30 7.37 3.07 -17.36
CA ASN A 30 6.02 3.59 -17.63
C ASN A 30 4.90 3.00 -16.75
N THR A 31 5.20 2.38 -15.60
CA THR A 31 4.19 1.79 -14.69
C THR A 31 3.70 2.76 -13.61
N CYS A 32 4.21 3.99 -13.58
CA CYS A 32 3.86 4.99 -12.58
C CYS A 32 2.36 5.32 -12.53
N TYR A 33 1.66 5.25 -13.67
CA TYR A 33 0.20 5.43 -13.70
C TYR A 33 -0.49 4.37 -12.81
N CYS A 34 -0.06 3.11 -12.94
CA CYS A 34 -0.58 2.01 -12.15
C CYS A 34 -0.24 2.21 -10.66
N ASN A 35 1.03 2.51 -10.35
CA ASN A 35 1.49 2.72 -8.98
C ASN A 35 0.69 3.82 -8.26
N SER A 36 0.42 4.94 -8.94
CA SER A 36 -0.36 6.04 -8.37
C SER A 36 -1.80 5.65 -8.05
N VAL A 37 -2.44 4.87 -8.92
CA VAL A 37 -3.81 4.36 -8.73
C VAL A 37 -3.85 3.32 -7.61
N LEU A 38 -2.88 2.40 -7.55
CA LEU A 38 -2.79 1.38 -6.50
C LEU A 38 -2.68 2.02 -5.11
N GLN A 39 -1.87 3.06 -4.97
CA GLN A 39 -1.76 3.80 -3.72
C GLN A 39 -3.11 4.50 -3.39
N ALA A 40 -3.73 5.20 -4.33
CA ALA A 40 -5.02 5.85 -4.10
C ALA A 40 -6.11 4.85 -3.66
N LEU A 41 -6.17 3.66 -4.27
CA LEU A 41 -7.09 2.60 -3.89
C LEU A 41 -6.79 2.03 -2.50
N TYR A 42 -5.52 1.84 -2.14
CA TYR A 42 -5.15 1.35 -0.82
C TYR A 42 -5.59 2.29 0.31
N PHE A 43 -5.53 3.60 0.05
CA PHE A 43 -5.96 4.65 0.98
C PHE A 43 -7.45 4.92 1.00
N CYS A 44 -8.18 4.39 0.02
CA CYS A 44 -9.64 4.37 0.05
C CYS A 44 -10.08 3.29 1.05
N LEU A 45 -10.17 3.66 2.35
CA LEU A 45 -10.50 2.74 3.44
C LEU A 45 -11.69 1.82 3.14
N PRO A 46 -12.86 2.33 2.65
CA PRO A 46 -14.00 1.47 2.37
C PRO A 46 -13.72 0.43 1.28
N PHE A 47 -12.90 0.77 0.29
CA PHE A 47 -12.52 -0.15 -0.78
C PHE A 47 -11.56 -1.22 -0.26
N ARG A 48 -10.53 -0.80 0.48
CA ARG A 48 -9.52 -1.71 1.05
C ARG A 48 -10.17 -2.75 1.97
N GLU A 49 -11.04 -2.31 2.88
CA GLU A 49 -11.71 -3.21 3.84
C GLU A 49 -12.58 -4.24 3.11
N GLN A 50 -13.41 -3.81 2.16
CA GLN A 50 -14.26 -4.71 1.37
C GLN A 50 -13.44 -5.69 0.52
N LEU A 51 -12.33 -5.24 -0.07
CA LEU A 51 -11.45 -6.11 -0.85
C LEU A 51 -10.81 -7.21 0.01
N LEU A 52 -10.34 -6.86 1.20
CA LEU A 52 -9.74 -7.81 2.13
C LEU A 52 -10.77 -8.80 2.66
N GLU A 53 -11.99 -8.35 2.97
CA GLU A 53 -13.10 -9.22 3.39
C GLU A 53 -13.51 -10.21 2.28
N TYR A 54 -13.64 -9.71 1.04
CA TYR A 54 -13.87 -10.55 -0.14
C TYR A 54 -12.78 -11.62 -0.28
N TYR A 55 -11.52 -11.22 -0.12
CA TYR A 55 -10.38 -12.13 -0.27
C TYR A 55 -10.35 -13.21 0.82
N SER A 56 -10.59 -12.84 2.08
CA SER A 56 -10.68 -13.81 3.19
C SER A 56 -11.82 -14.82 3.01
N SER A 57 -12.95 -14.39 2.45
CA SER A 57 -14.10 -15.26 2.22
C SER A 57 -13.89 -16.25 1.08
N ASN A 58 -13.16 -15.84 0.03
CA ASN A 58 -13.01 -16.62 -1.20
C ASN A 58 -11.71 -17.42 -1.30
N LYS A 59 -10.71 -17.20 -0.43
CA LYS A 59 -9.44 -17.96 -0.42
C LYS A 59 -9.63 -19.46 -0.13
N SER A 60 -10.79 -19.86 0.40
CA SER A 60 -11.12 -21.24 0.77
C SER A 60 -11.58 -22.11 -0.42
N SER A 61 -11.89 -21.53 -1.57
CA SER A 61 -12.18 -22.33 -2.77
C SER A 61 -10.86 -22.79 -3.39
N VAL A 62 -10.60 -24.10 -3.31
CA VAL A 62 -9.43 -24.82 -3.87
C VAL A 62 -9.29 -24.65 -5.40
N ASP A 63 -10.21 -23.93 -6.04
CA ASP A 63 -10.32 -23.67 -7.48
C ASP A 63 -10.63 -22.18 -7.78
N GLY A 64 -10.16 -21.27 -6.92
CA GLY A 64 -10.36 -19.84 -7.13
C GLY A 64 -9.54 -19.36 -8.33
N GLU A 65 -10.19 -19.07 -9.46
CA GLU A 65 -9.52 -18.52 -10.64
C GLU A 65 -8.75 -17.24 -10.28
N GLU A 66 -7.44 -17.25 -10.51
CA GLU A 66 -6.61 -16.07 -10.38
C GLU A 66 -7.10 -14.99 -11.33
N ASN A 67 -7.43 -13.83 -10.76
CA ASN A 67 -7.88 -12.68 -11.51
C ASN A 67 -7.25 -11.41 -10.93
N LEU A 68 -7.47 -10.28 -11.61
CA LEU A 68 -6.88 -9.02 -11.19
C LEU A 68 -7.30 -8.62 -9.76
N LEU A 69 -8.52 -8.97 -9.34
CA LEU A 69 -9.03 -8.65 -8.01
C LEU A 69 -8.34 -9.49 -6.93
N THR A 70 -8.07 -10.77 -7.17
CA THR A 70 -7.31 -11.62 -6.24
C THR A 70 -5.85 -11.17 -6.16
N CYS A 71 -5.22 -10.81 -7.30
CA CYS A 71 -3.87 -10.25 -7.30
C CYS A 71 -3.78 -8.92 -6.54
N LEU A 72 -4.77 -8.04 -6.71
CA LEU A 72 -4.84 -6.77 -5.99
C LEU A 72 -5.02 -7.00 -4.47
N ALA A 73 -5.86 -7.95 -4.10
CA ALA A 73 -6.05 -8.30 -2.69
C ALA A 73 -4.78 -8.86 -2.06
N ASP A 74 -4.08 -9.77 -2.75
CA ASP A 74 -2.79 -10.30 -2.31
C ASP A 74 -1.75 -9.19 -2.11
N LEU A 75 -1.68 -8.24 -3.05
CA LEU A 75 -0.84 -7.06 -2.90
C LEU A 75 -1.22 -6.26 -1.63
N PHE A 76 -2.51 -6.01 -1.41
CA PHE A 76 -2.97 -5.22 -0.26
C PHE A 76 -2.76 -5.92 1.08
N VAL A 77 -2.86 -7.25 1.12
CA VAL A 77 -2.47 -8.06 2.30
C VAL A 77 -0.99 -7.89 2.58
N GLN A 78 -0.12 -8.02 1.56
CA GLN A 78 1.33 -7.85 1.72
C GLN A 78 1.67 -6.44 2.22
N VAL A 79 1.05 -5.39 1.67
CA VAL A 79 1.28 -4.01 2.12
C VAL A 79 0.83 -3.81 3.57
N SER A 80 -0.34 -4.36 3.94
CA SER A 80 -0.90 -4.23 5.30
C SER A 80 -0.07 -4.96 6.37
N MET A 81 0.67 -6.01 5.98
CA MET A 81 1.64 -6.67 6.86
C MET A 81 2.91 -5.85 7.08
N ILE A 82 3.23 -4.92 6.19
CA ILE A 82 4.50 -4.19 6.21
C ILE A 82 4.40 -2.88 7.02
N VAL A 83 3.27 -2.13 7.00
CA VAL A 83 3.05 -0.92 7.84
C VAL A 83 1.67 -0.25 7.67
N ASN A 84 1.30 0.60 8.65
CA ASN A 84 0.36 1.71 8.49
C ASN A 84 0.94 2.71 7.47
N PHE A 85 0.64 2.48 6.20
CA PHE A 85 0.93 3.43 5.14
C PHE A 85 0.07 4.69 5.40
N CYS A 86 0.67 5.87 5.34
CA CYS A 86 0.00 7.16 5.11
C CYS A 86 0.64 7.81 3.88
N PHE A 87 0.03 8.83 3.25
CA PHE A 87 0.44 9.26 1.90
C PHE A 87 1.48 10.39 1.90
N LEU A 88 2.44 10.34 0.98
CA LEU A 88 3.04 11.55 0.41
C LEU A 88 3.08 11.41 -1.12
N MET A 89 2.01 11.84 -1.80
CA MET A 89 2.12 12.20 -3.21
C MET A 89 3.10 13.37 -3.31
N LYS A 90 4.31 13.10 -3.76
CA LYS A 90 5.04 14.11 -4.54
C LYS A 90 4.57 13.88 -5.99
N LEU A 91 3.69 14.75 -6.47
CA LEU A 91 3.71 15.10 -7.89
C LEU A 91 5.08 15.70 -8.23
#